data_AF-A0A7V1AMF9-F1
#
_entry.id   AF-A0A7V1AMF9-F1
#
_cell.length_a   1.000
_cell.length_b   1.000
_cell.length_c   1.000
_cell.angle_alpha   90.00
_cell.angle_beta   90.00
_cell.angle_gamma   90.00
#
_symmetry.space_group_name_H-M   'P 1'
#
loop_
_entity.id
_entity.type
_entity.pdbx_description
1 polymer ?
#
loop_
_entity_poly.entity_id
_entity_poly.type
_entity_poly.pdbx_seq_one_letter_code
_entity_poly.pdbx_strand_id
1 'polypeptide(L)' 'GLVSPLMLSGGVARNEAMRKLLEEETGEKVHLPQYPQLMGAYGAALIGLKNG' A
#
# COMPACT_ATOMS: atom_id res chain seq x y z
N GLY A 1 -17.44 -0.09 3.67
CA GLY A 1 -16.63 1.09 3.29
C GLY A 1 -15.17 0.78 3.51
N LEU A 2 -14.29 1.74 3.22
CA LEU A 2 -12.88 1.66 3.61
C LEU A 2 -12.73 1.80 5.14
N VAL A 3 -11.67 1.22 5.69
CA VAL A 3 -11.37 1.25 7.13
C VAL A 3 -9.93 1.73 7.30
N SER A 4 -9.73 2.71 8.17
CA SER A 4 -8.42 3.25 8.49
C SER A 4 -7.59 2.27 9.33
N PRO A 5 -6.25 2.28 9.21
CA PRO A 5 -5.45 3.16 8.33
C PRO A 5 -5.43 2.71 6.87
N LEU A 6 -5.42 3.68 5.94
CA LEU A 6 -5.38 3.43 4.50
C LEU A 6 -3.92 3.33 4.01
N MET A 7 -3.58 2.28 3.26
CA MET A 7 -2.25 2.11 2.67
C MET A 7 -2.36 1.90 1.16
N LEU A 8 -1.48 2.56 0.39
CA LEU A 8 -1.37 2.38 -1.05
C LEU A 8 -0.04 1.67 -1.38
N SER A 9 -0.13 0.55 -2.11
CA SER A 9 1.01 -0.25 -2.56
C SER A 9 0.88 -0.61 -4.05
N GLY A 10 1.88 -1.27 -4.62
CA GLY A 10 1.92 -1.65 -6.03
C GLY A 10 2.51 -0.57 -6.96
N GLY A 11 2.43 -0.82 -8.27
CA GLY A 11 3.02 0.02 -9.32
C GLY A 11 2.57 1.48 -9.28
N VAL A 12 1.28 1.69 -9.02
CA VAL A 12 0.59 2.98 -9.04
C VAL A 12 0.89 3.83 -7.81
N ALA A 13 1.40 3.25 -6.72
CA ALA A 13 1.70 3.96 -5.49
C ALA A 13 2.76 5.07 -5.61
N ARG A 14 3.56 5.05 -6.70
CA ARG A 14 4.52 6.12 -7.03
C ARG A 14 3.87 7.31 -7.74
N ASN A 15 2.63 7.16 -8.21
CA ASN A 15 1.86 8.25 -8.76
C ASN A 15 1.27 9.08 -7.61
N GLU A 16 1.86 10.24 -7.35
CA GLU A 16 1.42 11.14 -6.29
C GLU A 16 -0.02 11.63 -6.46
N ALA A 17 -0.50 11.78 -7.70
CA ALA A 17 -1.88 12.20 -7.98
C ALA A 17 -2.88 11.16 -7.47
N MET A 18 -2.56 9.86 -7.58
CA MET A 18 -3.41 8.80 -7.06
C MET A 18 -3.47 8.80 -5.53
N ARG A 19 -2.35 9.13 -4.86
CA ARG A 19 -2.36 9.30 -3.40
C ARG A 19 -3.30 10.44 -3.00
N LYS A 20 -3.13 11.61 -3.62
CA LYS A 20 -3.95 12.81 -3.32
C LYS A 20 -5.43 12.57 -3.56
N LEU A 21 -5.78 11.99 -4.71
CA LEU A 21 -7.16 11.65 -5.04
C LEU A 21 -7.77 10.72 -3.97
N LEU A 22 -7.06 9.69 -3.54
CA LEU A 22 -7.56 8.80 -2.49
C LEU A 22 -7.72 9.51 -1.15
N GLU A 23 -6.80 10.42 -0.79
CA GLU A 23 -6.93 11.22 0.44
C GLU A 23 -8.14 12.16 0.39
N GLU A 24 -8.40 12.79 -0.77
CA GLU A 24 -9.53 13.69 -0.99
C GLU A 24 -10.87 12.95 -0.97
N GLU A 25 -10.98 11.82 -1.68
CA GLU A 25 -12.22 11.05 -1.79
C GLU A 25 -12.59 10.32 -0.49
N THR A 26 -11.60 9.98 0.34
CA THR A 26 -11.82 9.22 1.57
C THR A 26 -11.81 10.07 2.83
N GLY A 27 -11.22 11.28 2.78
CA GLY A 27 -10.95 12.11 3.96
C GLY A 27 -9.89 11.53 4.88
N GLU A 28 -9.22 10.44 4.48
CA GLU A 28 -8.25 9.69 5.28
C GLU A 28 -6.84 9.82 4.71
N LYS A 29 -5.85 9.84 5.59
CA LYS A 29 -4.44 9.88 5.18
C LYS A 29 -4.04 8.55 4.52
N VAL A 30 -3.37 8.64 3.37
CA VAL A 30 -2.86 7.46 2.66
C VAL A 30 -1.39 7.25 2.99
N HIS A 31 -1.10 6.12 3.64
CA HIS A 31 0.26 5.71 3.97
C HIS A 31 0.92 5.03 2.77
N LEU A 32 2.18 5.43 2.48
CA LEU A 32 3.02 4.79 1.49
C LEU A 32 4.16 4.04 2.19
N PRO A 33 4.35 2.74 1.93
CA PRO A 33 5.54 2.02 2.38
C PRO A 33 6.78 2.49 1.59
N GLN A 34 7.98 2.26 2.13
CA GLN A 34 9.25 2.66 1.49
C GLN A 34 9.44 2.05 0.09
N TYR A 35 8.99 0.81 -0.12
CA TYR A 35 9.09 0.09 -1.38
C TYR A 35 7.73 -0.46 -1.82
N PRO A 36 6.80 0.39 -2.31
CA PRO A 36 5.42 -0.01 -2.52
C PRO A 36 5.25 -1.08 -3.59
N GLN A 37 6.11 -1.08 -4.60
CA GLN A 37 6.08 -2.06 -5.69
C GLN A 37 6.53 -3.47 -5.26
N LEU A 38 7.23 -3.58 -4.11
CA LEU A 38 7.80 -4.85 -3.62
C LEU A 38 6.94 -5.52 -2.56
N MET A 39 5.90 -4.86 -2.04
CA MET A 39 5.14 -5.36 -0.89
C MET A 39 4.53 -6.75 -1.10
N GLY A 40 4.10 -7.07 -2.32
CA GLY A 40 3.59 -8.41 -2.65
C GLY A 40 4.67 -9.50 -2.56
N ALA A 41 5.84 -9.26 -3.18
CA ALA A 41 6.96 -10.19 -3.11
C ALA A 41 7.50 -10.34 -1.68
N TYR A 42 7.53 -9.24 -0.92
CA TYR A 42 7.92 -9.25 0.49
C TYR A 42 6.96 -10.10 1.34
N GLY A 43 5.65 -9.96 1.15
CA GLY A 43 4.66 -10.81 1.80
C GLY A 43 4.82 -12.30 1.45
N ALA A 44 5.07 -12.61 0.17
CA ALA A 44 5.34 -13.98 -0.26
C ALA A 44 6.58 -14.59 0.42
N ALA A 45 7.65 -13.81 0.56
CA ALA A 45 8.87 -14.24 1.26
C ALA A 45 8.62 -14.51 2.75
N LEU A 46 7.85 -13.65 3.44
CA LEU A 46 7.48 -13.87 4.84
C LEU A 46 6.63 -15.13 5.04
N ILE A 47 5.68 -15.38 4.13
CA ILE A 47 4.87 -16.60 4.17
C ILE A 47 5.74 -17.83 3.94
N GLY A 48 6.66 -17.78 2.95
CA GLY A 48 7.62 -18.84 2.70
C GLY A 48 8.48 -19.15 3.92
N LEU A 49 8.97 -18.12 4.62
CA LEU A 49 9.75 -18.25 5.85
C LEU A 49 8.96 -18.87 7.01
N LYS A 50 7.65 -18.59 7.11
CA LYS A 50 6.81 -19.14 8.18
C LYS A 50 6.47 -20.62 7.98
N ASN A 51 6.46 -21.09 6.72
CA ASN A 51 5.99 -22.40 6.34
C ASN A 51 7.11 -23.38 5.93
N GLY A 52 8.37 -22.94 5.95
CA GLY A 52 9.56 -23.76 5.73
C GLY A 52 10.33 -23.97 7.02
#